data_AF-A0A528N4N2-F1
#
_entry.id   AF-A0A528N4N2-F1
#
_cell.length_a   1.000
_cell.length_b   1.000
_cell.length_c   1.000
_cell.angle_alpha   90.00
_cell.angle_beta   90.00
_cell.angle_gamma   90.00
#
_symmetry.space_group_name_H-M   'P 1'
#
loop_
_entity.id
_entity.type
_entity.pdbx_description
1 polymer ?
#
loop_
_entity_poly.entity_id
_entity_poly.type
_entity_poly.pdbx_seq_one_letter_code
_entity_poly.pdbx_strand_id
1 'polypeptide(L)'
;TLQLYPQAHDYTDVYERYGLLGRKSLFGHCIHLSEREADALSDTGSVAVFCPTSNLFLGSGLFDYQRYRRREKPLRIATATDVGGGTNYSMLRT
;
A
#
# COMPACT_ATOMS: atom_id res chain seq x y z
N THR A 1 -1.56 0.57 15.08
CA THR A 1 -0.11 0.89 15.02
C THR A 1 0.41 1.52 16.30
N LEU A 2 -0.10 2.69 16.72
CA LEU A 2 0.47 3.47 17.82
C LEU A 2 0.47 2.76 19.19
N GLN A 3 -0.43 1.81 19.43
CA GLN A 3 -0.40 1.00 20.65
C GLN A 3 0.88 0.15 20.77
N LEU A 4 1.40 -0.36 19.66
CA LEU A 4 2.59 -1.23 19.62
C LEU A 4 3.88 -0.45 19.30
N TYR A 5 3.75 0.64 18.54
CA TYR A 5 4.85 1.52 18.15
C TYR A 5 4.48 2.98 18.47
N PRO A 6 4.45 3.37 19.76
CA PRO A 6 3.97 4.69 20.19
C PRO A 6 4.84 5.86 19.69
N GLN A 7 6.09 5.59 19.35
CA GLN A 7 7.03 6.54 18.77
C GLN A 7 6.83 6.78 17.28
N ALA A 8 6.08 5.91 16.59
CA ALA A 8 5.82 6.05 15.18
C ALA A 8 4.72 7.10 14.94
N HIS A 9 4.81 7.86 13.86
CA HIS A 9 3.77 8.81 13.48
C HIS A 9 2.55 8.13 12.84
N ASP A 10 2.79 7.06 12.07
CA ASP A 10 1.78 6.24 11.39
C ASP A 10 2.37 4.85 11.07
N TYR A 11 1.68 4.05 10.25
CA TYR A 11 2.12 2.69 9.98
C TYR A 11 3.34 2.67 9.05
N THR A 12 3.35 3.51 8.03
CA THR A 12 4.50 3.60 7.10
C THR A 12 5.78 4.03 7.82
N ASP A 13 5.66 4.92 8.81
CA ASP A 13 6.78 5.39 9.64
C ASP A 13 7.55 4.29 10.35
N VAL A 14 6.85 3.21 10.74
CA VAL A 14 7.50 2.06 11.39
C VAL A 14 8.56 1.50 10.45
N TYR A 15 8.23 1.28 9.17
CA TYR A 15 9.17 0.76 8.19
C TYR A 15 10.24 1.79 7.81
N GLU A 16 9.87 3.07 7.74
CA GLU A 16 10.77 4.17 7.39
C GLU A 16 11.90 4.31 8.41
N ARG A 17 11.59 4.25 9.71
CA ARG A 17 12.58 4.31 10.80
C ARG A 17 13.65 3.21 10.74
N TYR A 18 13.31 2.06 10.16
CA TYR A 18 14.25 0.95 9.99
C TYR A 18 14.90 0.91 8.60
N GLY A 19 14.72 1.97 7.78
CA GLY A 19 15.32 2.05 6.45
C GLY A 19 14.76 1.03 5.45
N LEU A 20 13.52 0.58 5.66
CA LEU A 20 12.87 -0.44 4.81
C LEU A 20 12.07 0.16 3.65
N LEU A 21 12.01 1.49 3.54
CA LEU A 21 11.46 2.15 2.36
C LEU A 21 12.53 2.24 1.26
N GLY A 22 12.12 2.09 0.01
CA GLY A 22 13.02 2.21 -1.13
C GLY A 22 12.47 1.60 -2.42
N ARG A 23 13.22 1.78 -3.50
CA ARG A 23 12.80 1.39 -4.87
C ARG A 23 12.44 -0.09 -5.06
N LYS A 24 12.89 -0.97 -4.16
CA LYS A 24 12.63 -2.42 -4.19
C LYS A 24 11.64 -2.88 -3.11
N SER A 25 11.07 -1.95 -2.34
CA SER A 25 10.12 -2.25 -1.27
C SER A 25 8.70 -2.22 -1.81
N LEU A 26 7.96 -3.31 -1.59
CA LEU A 26 6.57 -3.49 -2.01
C LEU A 26 5.68 -3.55 -0.77
N PHE A 27 4.70 -2.66 -0.69
CA PHE A 27 3.75 -2.56 0.41
C PHE A 27 2.36 -3.01 -0.06
N GLY A 28 1.83 -4.06 0.58
CA GLY A 28 0.53 -4.62 0.24
C GLY A 28 -0.63 -3.69 0.57
N HIS A 29 -1.67 -3.75 -0.27
CA HIS A 29 -3.00 -3.15 -0.10
C HIS A 29 -3.06 -1.62 -0.16
N CYS A 30 -2.34 -0.92 0.71
CA CYS A 30 -2.23 0.55 0.73
C CYS A 30 -3.58 1.30 0.66
N ILE A 31 -4.64 0.74 1.23
CA ILE A 31 -6.01 1.27 1.13
C ILE A 31 -6.31 2.42 2.10
N HIS A 32 -5.55 2.54 3.19
CA HIS A 32 -5.76 3.52 4.27
C HIS A 32 -4.53 4.41 4.47
N LEU A 33 -3.87 4.84 3.39
CA LEU A 33 -2.71 5.73 3.50
C LEU A 33 -3.15 7.17 3.73
N SER A 34 -2.53 7.84 4.69
CA SER A 34 -2.54 9.30 4.77
C SER A 34 -1.72 9.94 3.65
N GLU A 35 -1.85 11.26 3.45
CA GLU A 35 -1.05 12.00 2.47
C GLU A 35 0.46 11.92 2.79
N ARG A 36 0.84 11.98 4.07
CA ARG A 36 2.24 11.86 4.49
C ARG A 36 2.81 10.48 4.20
N GLU A 37 2.03 9.42 4.42
CA GLU A 37 2.45 8.06 4.08
C GLU A 37 2.61 7.88 2.58
N ALA A 38 1.67 8.41 1.79
CA ALA A 38 1.79 8.40 0.34
C ALA A 38 3.02 9.19 -0.16
N ASP A 39 3.33 10.34 0.47
CA ASP A 39 4.54 11.09 0.17
C ASP A 39 5.81 10.31 0.51
N ALA A 40 5.89 9.67 1.67
CA ALA A 40 7.05 8.85 2.06
C ALA A 40 7.28 7.70 1.06
N LEU A 41 6.21 7.02 0.63
CA LEU A 41 6.31 5.97 -0.39
C LEU A 41 6.75 6.54 -1.74
N SER A 42 6.23 7.69 -2.16
CA SER A 42 6.62 8.36 -3.41
C SER A 42 8.08 8.80 -3.39
N ASP A 43 8.50 9.52 -2.35
CA ASP A 43 9.83 10.13 -2.22
C ASP A 43 10.93 9.06 -2.19
N THR A 44 10.66 7.92 -1.56
CA THR A 44 11.59 6.77 -1.52
C THR A 44 11.49 5.87 -2.75
N GLY A 45 10.52 6.12 -3.63
CA GLY A 45 10.22 5.30 -4.80
C GLY A 45 9.72 3.90 -4.46
N SER A 46 9.13 3.70 -3.28
CA SER A 46 8.48 2.45 -2.88
C SER A 46 7.25 2.14 -3.74
N VAL A 47 6.78 0.88 -3.72
CA VAL A 47 5.67 0.43 -4.56
C VAL A 47 4.46 0.08 -3.71
N ALA A 48 3.33 0.73 -3.96
CA ALA A 48 2.03 0.33 -3.43
C ALA A 48 1.45 -0.82 -4.28
N VAL A 49 1.06 -1.92 -3.65
CA VAL A 49 0.51 -3.09 -4.34
C VAL A 49 -1.01 -3.12 -4.18
N PHE A 50 -1.71 -2.91 -5.28
CA PHE A 50 -3.15 -2.96 -5.37
C PHE A 50 -3.65 -4.42 -5.46
N CYS A 51 -4.36 -4.87 -4.42
CA CYS A 51 -4.92 -6.22 -4.31
C CYS A 51 -6.47 -6.19 -4.28
N PRO A 52 -7.16 -5.93 -5.40
CA PRO A 52 -8.60 -5.66 -5.40
C PRO A 52 -9.45 -6.80 -4.85
N THR A 53 -9.18 -8.04 -5.26
CA THR A 53 -10.01 -9.20 -4.89
C THR A 53 -9.96 -9.46 -3.38
N SER A 54 -8.77 -9.45 -2.77
CA SER A 54 -8.66 -9.66 -1.32
C SER A 54 -9.22 -8.49 -0.52
N ASN A 55 -8.98 -7.25 -0.96
CA ASN A 55 -9.54 -6.06 -0.32
C ASN A 55 -11.07 -6.12 -0.24
N LEU A 56 -11.73 -6.58 -1.30
CA LEU A 56 -13.19 -6.72 -1.34
C LEU A 56 -13.67 -7.95 -0.58
N PHE A 57 -13.02 -9.10 -0.77
CA PHE A 57 -13.41 -10.36 -0.12
C PHE A 57 -13.33 -10.27 1.42
N LEU A 58 -12.29 -9.62 1.94
CA LEU A 58 -12.09 -9.42 3.38
C LEU A 58 -12.78 -8.14 3.91
N GLY A 59 -13.46 -7.37 3.06
CA GLY A 59 -14.12 -6.14 3.46
C GLY A 59 -13.18 -5.04 3.94
N SER A 60 -11.92 -5.05 3.51
CA SER A 60 -10.88 -4.12 3.98
C SER A 60 -11.09 -2.68 3.49
N GLY A 61 -11.64 -2.51 2.28
CA GLY A 61 -11.92 -1.21 1.68
C GLY A 61 -11.59 -1.11 0.19
N LEU A 62 -11.58 0.12 -0.33
CA LEU A 62 -11.27 0.41 -1.73
C LEU A 62 -9.94 1.15 -1.84
N PHE A 63 -9.05 0.67 -2.72
CA PHE A 63 -7.83 1.40 -3.06
C PHE A 63 -8.14 2.53 -4.05
N ASP A 64 -7.83 3.78 -3.68
CA ASP A 64 -8.08 4.95 -4.51
C ASP A 64 -7.00 5.11 -5.61
N TYR A 65 -7.08 4.23 -6.60
CA TYR A 65 -6.09 4.14 -7.67
C TYR A 65 -5.91 5.45 -8.45
N GLN A 66 -7.00 6.16 -8.75
CA GLN A 66 -6.92 7.39 -9.54
C GLN A 66 -6.31 8.53 -8.75
N ARG A 67 -6.65 8.71 -7.46
CA ARG A 67 -6.01 9.70 -6.59
C ARG A 67 -4.51 9.48 -6.49
N TYR A 68 -4.08 8.26 -6.14
CA TYR A 68 -2.65 7.98 -5.94
C TYR A 68 -1.82 8.04 -7.22
N ARG A 69 -2.41 7.73 -8.38
CA ARG A 69 -1.73 7.85 -9.68
C ARG A 69 -1.64 9.29 -10.19
N ARG A 70 -2.58 10.17 -9.81
CA ARG A 70 -2.72 11.54 -10.38
C ARG A 70 -2.26 12.67 -9.45
N ARG A 71 -1.99 12.39 -8.18
CA ARG A 71 -1.43 13.38 -7.24
C ARG A 71 -0.06 13.88 -7.71
N GLU A 72 0.37 15.04 -7.19
CA GLU A 72 1.66 15.68 -7.55
C GLU A 72 2.87 14.76 -7.33
N LYS A 73 2.85 13.98 -6.25
CA LYS A 73 3.82 12.94 -5.91
C LYS A 73 3.22 11.54 -6.16
N PRO A 74 3.20 11.05 -7.41
CA PRO A 74 2.47 9.84 -7.76
C PRO A 74 3.11 8.59 -7.15
N LEU A 75 2.27 7.67 -6.66
CA LEU A 75 2.76 6.37 -6.22
C LEU A 75 3.14 5.50 -7.42
N ARG A 76 4.19 4.69 -7.25
CA ARG A 76 4.41 3.52 -8.10
C ARG A 76 3.41 2.45 -7.67
N ILE A 77 2.59 1.97 -8.61
CA ILE A 77 1.52 1.04 -8.31
C ILE A 77 1.74 -0.27 -9.09
N ALA A 78 1.71 -1.38 -8.38
CA ALA A 78 1.66 -2.73 -8.95
C ALA A 78 0.31 -3.39 -8.64
N THR A 79 -0.02 -4.48 -9.31
CA THR A 79 -1.24 -5.26 -9.04
C THR A 79 -0.85 -6.67 -8.62
N ALA A 80 -1.55 -7.23 -7.64
CA ALA A 80 -1.39 -8.61 -7.20
C ALA A 80 -2.75 -9.24 -6.91
N THR A 81 -2.80 -10.57 -6.99
CA THR A 81 -4.00 -11.36 -6.68
C THR A 81 -4.20 -11.59 -5.19
N ASP A 82 -3.10 -11.63 -4.42
CA ASP A 82 -3.09 -11.89 -2.99
C ASP A 82 -3.82 -13.19 -2.60
N VAL A 83 -3.57 -14.27 -3.36
CA VAL A 83 -4.21 -15.59 -3.14
C VAL A 83 -4.06 -16.04 -1.70
N GLY A 84 -5.18 -16.41 -1.08
CA GLY A 84 -5.32 -16.62 0.35
C GLY A 84 -6.35 -15.64 0.91
N GLY A 85 -6.10 -14.33 0.73
CA GLY A 85 -7.14 -13.30 0.88
C GLY A 85 -7.98 -13.14 -0.39
N GLY A 86 -7.35 -13.27 -1.55
CA GLY A 86 -7.97 -13.32 -2.87
C GLY A 86 -8.29 -14.75 -3.31
N THR A 87 -9.24 -14.89 -4.22
CA THR A 87 -9.85 -16.19 -4.56
C THR A 87 -9.41 -16.77 -5.90
N ASN A 88 -8.48 -16.11 -6.61
CA ASN A 88 -8.04 -16.56 -7.93
C ASN A 88 -6.57 -16.24 -8.21
N TYR A 89 -5.89 -17.10 -8.98
CA TYR A 89 -4.52 -16.90 -9.43
C TYR A 89 -4.39 -16.03 -10.69
N SER A 90 -5.49 -15.80 -11.41
CA SER A 90 -5.48 -15.01 -12.64
C SER A 90 -5.44 -13.51 -12.36
N MET A 91 -4.52 -12.80 -13.02
CA MET A 91 -4.47 -11.33 -12.99
C MET A 91 -5.67 -10.65 -13.67
N LEU A 92 -6.44 -11.40 -14.46
CA LEU A 92 -7.58 -10.89 -15.22
C LEU A 92 -8.93 -11.18 -14.55
N ARG A 93 -8.95 -12.05 -13.54
CA ARG A 93 -10.17 -12.49 -12.87
C ARG A 93 -10.16 -11.98 -11.43
N THR A 94 -11.02 -11.01 -11.17
CA THR A 94 -11.16 -10.38 -9.86
C THR A 94 -12.48 -10.70 -9.20
#